data_AF-A0ABD4TMU3-F1
#
_entry.id   AF-A0ABD4TMU3-F1
#
_cell.length_a   1.000
_cell.length_b   1.000
_cell.length_c   1.000
_cell.angle_alpha   90.00
_cell.angle_beta   90.00
_cell.angle_gamma   90.00
#
_symmetry.space_group_name_H-M   'P 1'
#
loop_
_entity.id
_entity.type
_entity.pdbx_description
1 polymer ?
#
loop_
_entity_poly.entity_id
_entity_poly.type
_entity_poly.pdbx_seq_one_letter_code
_entity_poly.pdbx_strand_id
1 'polypeptide(L)'
;MIPELTPGFILAVTGAGLAVGLSAIGSGMGVGIAGATGAGVIAIKPEKFGQALVFQAVPQTQGMYGLLVAVLILLSTGVIGGIGDPVSTPMGLAALGAGLAVGIAGLSAIGQGIAASAGIATSSEDDTAMGRSLVFSVIPETQAIYGLLVAILIMAFSGILAGDAVATMATGLAAIGCGLAVGLAGLSAIGQGIAAAAGSASSAEHEGAFGRALVFSVIPETQAIYGLLVAILIMAFTGMIAGGPISDISIGIAAIGCGFAIGLAALSAIGQGIAAAAGAAATAEKPEAFGRSLVFSVIPETQAIYGLLVAILIMAFTGMITRDIVPTLAAGFASIACGIAVGFAALSAIGQGIAASAGIATTSEREDMFGKGLVFSVIPETQAIYGLLVAILIMAFTGIITRDVTATAAAGLACIGSGFAVGLAGLSAIGQGMTAAAGIGAVARRPEAMGQSLVFAVMAETFAIFGLLVAILIMFGIGLFGGL
;
A
#
# COMPACT_ATOMS: atom_id res chain seq x y z
N MET A 1 -17.56 -39.30 -3.67
CA MET A 1 -16.23 -39.38 -4.30
C MET A 1 -15.44 -38.22 -3.74
N ILE A 2 -14.32 -38.46 -3.06
CA ILE A 2 -13.48 -37.35 -2.56
C ILE A 2 -12.87 -36.70 -3.80
N PRO A 3 -13.02 -35.38 -4.04
CA PRO A 3 -12.40 -34.73 -5.18
C PRO A 3 -10.88 -34.95 -5.11
N GLU A 4 -10.28 -35.31 -6.24
CA GLU A 4 -8.83 -35.48 -6.34
C GLU A 4 -8.16 -34.15 -5.97
N LEU A 5 -7.18 -34.19 -5.05
CA LEU A 5 -6.49 -32.99 -4.56
C LEU A 5 -5.52 -32.45 -5.64
N THR A 6 -6.08 -31.84 -6.68
CA THR A 6 -5.28 -31.21 -7.74
C THR A 6 -4.60 -29.93 -7.22
N PRO A 7 -3.50 -29.48 -7.84
CA PRO A 7 -2.88 -28.21 -7.47
C PRO A 7 -3.84 -27.02 -7.58
N GLY A 8 -4.71 -27.00 -8.60
CA GLY A 8 -5.73 -25.96 -8.76
C GLY A 8 -6.75 -25.95 -7.62
N PHE A 9 -7.20 -27.12 -7.18
CA PHE A 9 -8.09 -27.27 -6.03
C PHE A 9 -7.44 -26.75 -4.74
N ILE A 10 -6.19 -27.13 -4.48
CA ILE A 10 -5.43 -26.69 -3.28
C ILE A 10 -5.30 -25.16 -3.27
N LEU A 11 -4.96 -24.56 -4.41
CA LEU A 11 -4.81 -23.10 -4.53
C LEU A 11 -6.15 -22.37 -4.33
N ALA A 12 -7.25 -22.90 -4.86
CA ALA A 12 -8.58 -22.32 -4.66
C ALA A 12 -9.01 -22.32 -3.19
N VAL A 13 -8.85 -23.44 -2.49
CA VAL A 13 -9.15 -23.54 -1.05
C VAL A 13 -8.24 -22.63 -0.23
N THR A 14 -6.97 -22.53 -0.60
CA THR A 14 -6.01 -21.59 0.01
C THR A 14 -6.46 -20.15 -0.19
N GLY A 15 -6.88 -19.78 -1.41
CA GLY A 15 -7.44 -18.45 -1.73
C GLY A 15 -8.66 -18.10 -0.89
N ALA A 16 -9.61 -19.03 -0.76
CA ALA A 16 -10.78 -18.85 0.10
C ALA A 16 -10.40 -18.68 1.58
N GLY A 17 -9.44 -19.47 2.07
CA GLY A 17 -8.92 -19.37 3.43
C GLY A 17 -8.23 -18.03 3.72
N LEU A 18 -7.41 -17.55 2.78
CA LEU A 18 -6.75 -16.24 2.91
C LEU A 18 -7.76 -15.09 2.82
N ALA A 19 -8.78 -15.19 1.96
CA ALA A 19 -9.84 -14.19 1.82
C ALA A 19 -10.53 -13.92 3.17
N VAL A 20 -11.01 -14.97 3.84
CA VAL A 20 -11.72 -14.83 5.12
C VAL A 20 -10.77 -14.63 6.29
N GLY A 21 -9.61 -15.29 6.31
CA GLY A 21 -8.69 -15.25 7.44
C GLY A 21 -8.07 -13.87 7.64
N LEU A 22 -7.54 -13.27 6.57
CA LEU A 22 -6.91 -11.96 6.64
C LEU A 22 -7.94 -10.84 6.86
N SER A 23 -9.11 -10.91 6.22
CA SER A 23 -10.16 -9.91 6.42
C SER A 23 -10.77 -9.97 7.83
N ALA A 24 -10.92 -11.18 8.40
CA ALA A 24 -11.39 -11.35 9.77
C ALA A 24 -10.39 -10.82 10.80
N ILE A 25 -9.09 -10.96 10.56
CA ILE A 25 -8.05 -10.32 11.40
C ILE A 25 -8.24 -8.80 11.38
N GLY A 26 -8.39 -8.22 10.17
CA GLY A 26 -8.62 -6.79 10.00
C GLY A 26 -9.84 -6.31 10.76
N SER A 27 -11.01 -6.90 10.50
CA SER A 27 -12.26 -6.52 11.18
C SER A 27 -12.20 -6.76 12.69
N GLY A 28 -11.65 -7.89 13.14
CA GLY A 28 -11.50 -8.17 14.57
C GLY A 28 -10.65 -7.12 15.28
N MET A 29 -9.53 -6.71 14.69
CA MET A 29 -8.69 -5.64 15.22
C MET A 29 -9.40 -4.28 15.18
N GLY A 30 -10.02 -3.91 14.06
CA GLY A 30 -10.73 -2.63 13.91
C GLY A 30 -11.88 -2.49 14.90
N VAL A 31 -12.73 -3.52 15.01
CA VAL A 31 -13.82 -3.61 15.98
C VAL A 31 -13.27 -3.58 17.42
N GLY A 32 -12.13 -4.22 17.68
CA GLY A 32 -11.48 -4.21 18.99
C GLY A 32 -10.98 -2.82 19.40
N ILE A 33 -10.36 -2.07 18.48
CA ILE A 33 -9.87 -0.70 18.72
C ILE A 33 -11.05 0.23 19.08
N ALA A 34 -12.13 0.19 18.28
CA ALA A 34 -13.33 0.97 18.56
C ALA A 34 -14.02 0.50 19.86
N GLY A 35 -14.14 -0.80 20.07
CA GLY A 35 -14.78 -1.40 21.25
C GLY A 35 -14.07 -1.08 22.55
N ALA A 36 -12.73 -1.05 22.57
CA ALA A 36 -11.96 -0.64 23.75
C ALA A 36 -12.25 0.81 24.15
N THR A 37 -12.37 1.70 23.16
CA THR A 37 -12.75 3.10 23.38
C THR A 37 -14.19 3.21 23.87
N GLY A 38 -15.10 2.48 23.23
CA GLY A 38 -16.51 2.40 23.63
C GLY A 38 -16.67 1.94 25.07
N ALA A 39 -15.98 0.88 25.49
CA ALA A 39 -16.01 0.39 26.87
C ALA A 39 -15.53 1.45 27.88
N GLY A 40 -14.46 2.20 27.54
CA GLY A 40 -13.98 3.31 28.35
C GLY A 40 -15.00 4.44 28.49
N VAL A 41 -15.66 4.82 27.39
CA VAL A 41 -16.70 5.85 27.39
C VAL A 41 -17.92 5.40 28.20
N ILE A 42 -18.42 4.17 27.97
CA ILE A 42 -19.62 3.65 28.62
C ILE A 42 -19.44 3.52 30.14
N ALA A 43 -18.23 3.26 30.62
CA ALA A 43 -17.93 3.20 32.06
C ALA A 43 -18.21 4.53 32.79
N ILE A 44 -18.16 5.66 32.08
CA ILE A 44 -18.39 7.00 32.63
C ILE A 44 -19.75 7.56 32.16
N LYS A 45 -20.15 7.26 30.92
CA LYS A 45 -21.37 7.78 30.25
C LYS A 45 -22.20 6.62 29.64
N PRO A 46 -22.96 5.85 30.46
CA PRO A 46 -23.70 4.67 29.99
C PRO A 46 -24.71 4.95 28.87
N GLU A 47 -25.28 6.15 28.84
CA GLU A 47 -26.22 6.61 27.83
C GLU A 47 -25.62 6.69 26.41
N LYS A 48 -24.27 6.71 26.30
CA LYS A 48 -23.57 6.73 25.01
C LYS A 48 -23.43 5.34 24.37
N PHE A 49 -23.97 4.28 24.98
CA PHE A 49 -23.88 2.90 24.47
C PHE A 49 -24.28 2.76 23.01
N GLY A 50 -25.44 3.33 22.62
CA GLY A 50 -25.92 3.22 21.24
C GLY A 50 -25.00 3.91 20.23
N GLN A 51 -24.45 5.06 20.58
CA GLN A 51 -23.50 5.80 19.74
C GLN A 51 -22.16 5.06 19.61
N ALA A 52 -21.64 4.52 20.72
CA ALA A 52 -20.43 3.70 20.70
C ALA A 52 -20.60 2.44 19.82
N LEU A 53 -21.79 1.82 19.88
CA LEU A 53 -22.11 0.66 19.06
C LEU A 53 -22.13 0.99 17.55
N VAL A 54 -22.65 2.17 17.16
CA VAL A 54 -22.64 2.62 15.76
C VAL A 54 -21.21 2.64 15.23
N PHE A 55 -20.31 3.35 15.90
CA PHE A 55 -18.91 3.43 15.46
C PHE A 55 -18.18 2.08 15.52
N GLN A 56 -18.45 1.25 16.53
CA GLN A 56 -17.85 -0.08 16.63
C GLN A 56 -18.30 -1.02 15.50
N ALA A 57 -19.48 -0.81 14.93
CA ALA A 57 -20.00 -1.61 13.82
C ALA A 57 -19.35 -1.26 12.47
N VAL A 58 -18.84 -0.05 12.31
CA VAL A 58 -18.26 0.47 11.06
C VAL A 58 -17.13 -0.43 10.49
N PRO A 59 -16.11 -0.89 11.25
CA PRO A 59 -15.04 -1.76 10.73
C PRO A 59 -15.42 -3.26 10.53
N GLN A 60 -16.71 -3.61 10.51
CA GLN A 60 -17.15 -5.01 10.34
C GLN A 60 -17.29 -5.44 8.87
N THR A 61 -17.47 -4.50 7.93
CA THR A 61 -17.82 -4.82 6.53
C THR A 61 -16.71 -5.59 5.80
N GLN A 62 -15.45 -5.34 6.14
CA GLN A 62 -14.28 -6.03 5.56
C GLN A 62 -14.33 -7.54 5.79
N GLY A 63 -14.68 -7.97 7.00
CA GLY A 63 -14.87 -9.39 7.33
C GLY A 63 -15.97 -10.01 6.47
N MET A 64 -17.07 -9.29 6.24
CA MET A 64 -18.15 -9.73 5.36
C MET A 64 -17.71 -9.85 3.90
N TYR A 65 -16.88 -8.92 3.40
CA TYR A 65 -16.34 -8.98 2.04
C TYR A 65 -15.44 -10.21 1.82
N GLY A 66 -14.54 -10.50 2.76
CA GLY A 66 -13.70 -11.69 2.69
C GLY A 66 -14.50 -12.99 2.81
N LEU A 67 -15.53 -13.02 3.67
CA LEU A 67 -16.46 -14.14 3.75
C LEU A 67 -17.21 -14.36 2.43
N LEU A 68 -17.73 -13.29 1.82
CA LEU A 68 -18.43 -13.34 0.55
C LEU A 68 -17.54 -13.96 -0.53
N VAL A 69 -16.32 -13.45 -0.71
CA VAL A 69 -15.38 -13.96 -1.72
C VAL A 69 -14.98 -15.41 -1.42
N ALA A 70 -14.75 -15.77 -0.16
CA ALA A 70 -14.45 -17.15 0.22
C ALA A 70 -15.59 -18.11 -0.16
N VAL A 71 -16.83 -17.75 0.16
CA VAL A 71 -18.01 -18.54 -0.22
C VAL A 71 -18.16 -18.64 -1.74
N LEU A 72 -17.98 -17.52 -2.47
CA LEU A 72 -18.04 -17.52 -3.92
C LEU A 72 -16.96 -18.42 -4.53
N ILE A 73 -15.72 -18.39 -4.02
CA ILE A 73 -14.64 -19.28 -4.49
C ILE A 73 -15.04 -20.74 -4.24
N LEU A 74 -15.45 -21.09 -3.02
CA LEU A 74 -15.75 -22.47 -2.64
C LEU A 74 -16.93 -23.08 -3.40
N LEU A 75 -17.98 -22.29 -3.65
CA LEU A 75 -19.13 -22.72 -4.44
C LEU A 75 -18.77 -22.87 -5.92
N SER A 76 -18.12 -21.86 -6.49
CA SER A 76 -17.87 -21.81 -7.95
C SER A 76 -16.77 -22.76 -8.40
N THR A 77 -15.86 -23.16 -7.50
CA THR A 77 -14.83 -24.17 -7.77
C THR A 77 -15.27 -25.59 -7.44
N GLY A 78 -16.52 -25.79 -7.02
CA GLY A 78 -17.07 -27.12 -6.72
C GLY A 78 -16.56 -27.75 -5.41
N VAL A 79 -15.75 -27.03 -4.61
CA VAL A 79 -15.28 -27.48 -3.28
C VAL A 79 -16.47 -27.77 -2.38
N ILE A 80 -17.47 -26.88 -2.39
CA ILE A 80 -18.74 -27.05 -1.70
C ILE A 80 -19.82 -27.17 -2.77
N GLY A 81 -20.35 -28.38 -2.98
CA GLY A 81 -21.43 -28.62 -3.95
C GLY A 81 -21.21 -29.85 -4.83
N GLY A 82 -19.95 -30.23 -5.10
CA GLY A 82 -19.60 -31.52 -5.71
C GLY A 82 -20.03 -31.73 -7.17
N ILE A 83 -20.38 -30.66 -7.89
CA ILE A 83 -20.78 -30.70 -9.30
C ILE A 83 -19.89 -29.72 -10.06
N GLY A 84 -18.80 -30.21 -10.65
CA GLY A 84 -17.90 -29.37 -11.44
C GLY A 84 -16.70 -30.13 -11.99
N ASP A 85 -16.17 -29.65 -13.10
CA ASP A 85 -14.90 -30.13 -13.65
C ASP A 85 -13.74 -29.83 -12.68
N PRO A 86 -12.63 -30.60 -12.74
CA PRO A 86 -11.47 -30.34 -11.91
C PRO A 86 -10.93 -28.92 -12.10
N VAL A 87 -10.72 -28.21 -10.99
CA VAL A 87 -10.15 -26.86 -11.00
C VAL A 87 -8.74 -26.90 -11.62
N SER A 88 -8.55 -26.17 -12.72
CA SER A 88 -7.25 -26.05 -13.38
C SER A 88 -6.27 -25.21 -12.52
N THR A 89 -4.97 -25.45 -12.66
CA THR A 89 -3.95 -24.65 -11.95
C THR A 89 -4.04 -23.15 -12.23
N PRO A 90 -4.25 -22.68 -13.49
CA PRO A 90 -4.53 -21.27 -13.77
C PRO A 90 -5.69 -20.67 -12.99
N MET A 91 -6.82 -21.40 -12.92
CA MET A 91 -8.00 -20.95 -12.17
C MET A 91 -7.73 -20.95 -10.66
N GLY A 92 -6.99 -21.93 -10.15
CA GLY A 92 -6.55 -21.96 -8.75
C GLY A 92 -5.67 -20.76 -8.39
N LEU A 93 -4.71 -20.39 -9.25
CA LEU A 93 -3.90 -19.17 -9.07
C LEU A 93 -4.75 -17.90 -9.11
N ALA A 94 -5.77 -17.84 -9.98
CA ALA A 94 -6.71 -16.74 -10.02
C ALA A 94 -7.54 -16.63 -8.72
N ALA A 95 -8.03 -17.76 -8.20
CA ALA A 95 -8.72 -17.80 -6.91
C ALA A 95 -7.81 -17.35 -5.75
N LEU A 96 -6.53 -17.74 -5.77
CA LEU A 96 -5.54 -17.26 -4.81
C LEU A 96 -5.34 -15.74 -4.93
N GLY A 97 -5.21 -15.21 -6.14
CA GLY A 97 -5.10 -13.77 -6.40
C GLY A 97 -6.32 -12.98 -5.91
N ALA A 98 -7.54 -13.48 -6.15
CA ALA A 98 -8.77 -12.90 -5.62
C ALA A 98 -8.81 -12.93 -4.08
N GLY A 99 -8.35 -14.02 -3.48
CA GLY A 99 -8.24 -14.14 -2.02
C GLY A 99 -7.25 -13.17 -1.40
N LEU A 100 -6.09 -12.98 -2.04
CA LEU A 100 -5.10 -11.96 -1.62
C LEU A 100 -5.65 -10.54 -1.77
N ALA A 101 -6.37 -10.25 -2.86
CA ALA A 101 -6.96 -8.94 -3.13
C ALA A 101 -7.90 -8.50 -2.00
N VAL A 102 -8.91 -9.31 -1.67
CA VAL A 102 -9.88 -8.98 -0.62
C VAL A 102 -9.33 -9.20 0.79
N GLY A 103 -8.50 -10.24 0.98
CA GLY A 103 -8.00 -10.62 2.30
C GLY A 103 -7.04 -9.58 2.86
N ILE A 104 -6.00 -9.21 2.09
CA ILE A 104 -5.03 -8.19 2.52
C ILE A 104 -5.71 -6.82 2.58
N ALA A 105 -6.53 -6.45 1.59
CA ALA A 105 -7.29 -5.19 1.65
C ALA A 105 -8.24 -5.14 2.84
N GLY A 106 -8.74 -6.28 3.33
CA GLY A 106 -9.58 -6.38 4.52
C GLY A 106 -8.88 -5.93 5.82
N LEU A 107 -7.54 -5.91 5.85
CA LEU A 107 -6.78 -5.32 6.95
C LEU A 107 -6.95 -3.79 7.04
N SER A 108 -7.52 -3.14 6.02
CA SER A 108 -7.94 -1.72 6.06
C SER A 108 -8.87 -1.38 7.21
N ALA A 109 -9.63 -2.38 7.72
CA ALA A 109 -10.48 -2.24 8.90
C ALA A 109 -9.72 -1.72 10.14
N ILE A 110 -8.40 -1.90 10.22
CA ILE A 110 -7.56 -1.33 11.29
C ILE A 110 -7.61 0.19 11.24
N GLY A 111 -7.41 0.78 10.06
CA GLY A 111 -7.51 2.24 9.86
C GLY A 111 -8.90 2.77 10.15
N GLN A 112 -9.92 2.05 9.69
CA GLN A 112 -11.32 2.36 9.99
C GLN A 112 -11.62 2.29 11.49
N GLY A 113 -11.06 1.32 12.21
CA GLY A 113 -11.16 1.21 13.67
C GLY A 113 -10.50 2.37 14.41
N ILE A 114 -9.36 2.87 13.93
CA ILE A 114 -8.68 4.07 14.47
C ILE A 114 -9.59 5.30 14.32
N ALA A 115 -10.15 5.51 13.12
CA ALA A 115 -11.06 6.63 12.87
C ALA A 115 -12.36 6.51 13.68
N ALA A 116 -12.94 5.31 13.78
CA ALA A 116 -14.12 5.03 14.58
C ALA A 116 -13.86 5.25 16.09
N SER A 117 -12.70 4.85 16.60
CA SER A 117 -12.30 5.11 18.00
C SER A 117 -12.26 6.61 18.30
N ALA A 118 -11.64 7.42 17.44
CA ALA A 118 -11.67 8.88 17.58
C ALA A 118 -13.10 9.43 17.49
N GLY A 119 -13.93 8.85 16.60
CA GLY A 119 -15.35 9.19 16.50
C GLY A 119 -16.13 8.92 17.78
N ILE A 120 -15.86 7.81 18.47
CA ILE A 120 -16.46 7.50 19.78
C ILE A 120 -16.03 8.53 20.82
N ALA A 121 -14.72 8.80 20.92
CA ALA A 121 -14.19 9.74 21.90
C ALA A 121 -14.79 11.13 21.74
N THR A 122 -14.74 11.67 20.52
CA THR A 122 -15.26 13.01 20.18
C THR A 122 -16.77 13.11 20.38
N SER A 123 -17.53 12.15 19.84
CA SER A 123 -19.00 12.21 19.89
C SER A 123 -19.55 11.95 21.31
N SER A 124 -18.75 11.31 22.18
CA SER A 124 -19.10 11.15 23.58
C SER A 124 -19.02 12.45 24.38
N GLU A 125 -18.19 13.40 23.92
CA GLU A 125 -18.01 14.73 24.50
C GLU A 125 -18.97 15.73 23.87
N ASP A 126 -19.17 15.66 22.55
CA ASP A 126 -20.05 16.53 21.79
C ASP A 126 -20.93 15.75 20.79
N ASP A 127 -22.22 15.65 21.08
CA ASP A 127 -23.19 14.96 20.20
C ASP A 127 -23.35 15.63 18.83
N THR A 128 -23.07 16.93 18.72
CA THR A 128 -23.15 17.65 17.45
C THR A 128 -22.02 17.27 16.48
N ALA A 129 -20.92 16.72 17.02
CA ALA A 129 -19.80 16.22 16.23
C ALA A 129 -20.07 14.84 15.59
N MET A 130 -21.09 14.10 16.06
CA MET A 130 -21.34 12.71 15.65
C MET A 130 -21.42 12.53 14.13
N GLY A 131 -22.17 13.39 13.43
CA GLY A 131 -22.31 13.28 11.97
C GLY A 131 -20.99 13.46 11.22
N ARG A 132 -20.16 14.42 11.64
CA ARG A 132 -18.84 14.68 11.05
C ARG A 132 -17.86 13.54 11.38
N SER A 133 -17.85 13.09 12.62
CA SER A 133 -17.05 11.95 13.07
C SER A 133 -17.42 10.66 12.32
N LEU A 134 -18.71 10.45 12.02
CA LEU A 134 -19.15 9.32 11.21
C LEU A 134 -18.59 9.39 9.79
N VAL A 135 -18.62 10.56 9.14
CA VAL A 135 -18.00 10.75 7.82
C VAL A 135 -16.54 10.36 7.86
N PHE A 136 -15.76 10.87 8.82
CA PHE A 136 -14.35 10.49 8.96
C PHE A 136 -14.14 8.99 9.18
N SER A 137 -15.03 8.33 9.95
CA SER A 137 -14.92 6.89 10.21
C SER A 137 -15.21 6.01 9.00
N VAL A 138 -15.91 6.49 7.98
CA VAL A 138 -16.26 5.69 6.78
C VAL A 138 -15.25 5.88 5.66
N ILE A 139 -14.52 6.99 5.65
CA ILE A 139 -13.53 7.30 4.60
C ILE A 139 -12.52 6.14 4.32
N PRO A 140 -11.94 5.46 5.34
CA PRO A 140 -11.02 4.33 5.11
C PRO A 140 -11.65 3.04 4.56
N GLU A 141 -12.97 3.01 4.29
CA GLU A 141 -13.68 1.83 3.76
C GLU A 141 -13.43 1.60 2.26
N THR A 142 -13.11 2.66 1.52
CA THR A 142 -12.92 2.62 0.06
C THR A 142 -11.84 1.61 -0.36
N GLN A 143 -10.76 1.48 0.42
CA GLN A 143 -9.70 0.49 0.24
C GLN A 143 -10.21 -0.94 0.21
N ALA A 144 -11.10 -1.29 1.13
CA ALA A 144 -11.69 -2.62 1.19
C ALA A 144 -12.58 -2.89 -0.02
N ILE A 145 -13.33 -1.87 -0.45
CA ILE A 145 -14.19 -1.93 -1.64
C ILE A 145 -13.34 -2.15 -2.90
N TYR A 146 -12.18 -1.50 -3.03
CA TYR A 146 -11.26 -1.74 -4.14
C TYR A 146 -10.74 -3.18 -4.17
N GLY A 147 -10.35 -3.74 -3.00
CA GLY A 147 -9.94 -5.14 -2.88
C GLY A 147 -11.05 -6.12 -3.25
N LEU A 148 -12.28 -5.87 -2.79
CA LEU A 148 -13.47 -6.66 -3.16
C LEU A 148 -13.74 -6.57 -4.67
N LEU A 149 -13.71 -5.37 -5.23
CA LEU A 149 -13.93 -5.14 -6.66
C LEU A 149 -12.95 -5.95 -7.50
N VAL A 150 -11.65 -5.85 -7.21
CA VAL A 150 -10.62 -6.61 -7.94
C VAL A 150 -10.80 -8.12 -7.75
N ALA A 151 -11.14 -8.60 -6.55
CA ALA A 151 -11.43 -10.02 -6.34
C ALA A 151 -12.58 -10.52 -7.22
N ILE A 152 -13.69 -9.77 -7.29
CA ILE A 152 -14.83 -10.10 -8.15
C ILE A 152 -14.45 -10.05 -9.63
N LEU A 153 -13.68 -9.04 -10.07
CA LEU A 153 -13.21 -8.94 -11.45
C LEU A 153 -12.32 -10.13 -11.82
N ILE A 154 -11.33 -10.49 -10.98
CA ILE A 154 -10.49 -11.67 -11.20
C ILE A 154 -11.36 -12.91 -11.37
N MET A 155 -12.33 -13.13 -10.48
CA MET A 155 -13.20 -14.31 -10.52
C MET A 155 -14.13 -14.32 -11.74
N ALA A 156 -14.65 -13.17 -12.14
CA ALA A 156 -15.51 -13.03 -13.32
C ALA A 156 -14.75 -13.35 -14.61
N PHE A 157 -13.54 -12.81 -14.77
CA PHE A 157 -12.79 -12.86 -16.03
C PHE A 157 -11.80 -14.02 -16.13
N SER A 158 -11.49 -14.71 -15.04
CA SER A 158 -10.69 -15.95 -15.07
C SER A 158 -11.50 -17.21 -15.39
N GLY A 159 -12.84 -17.10 -15.46
CA GLY A 159 -13.74 -18.22 -15.69
C GLY A 159 -14.27 -18.88 -14.41
N ILE A 160 -13.86 -18.42 -13.22
CA ILE A 160 -14.34 -18.98 -11.95
C ILE A 160 -15.84 -18.79 -11.80
N LEU A 161 -16.38 -17.60 -12.09
CA LEU A 161 -17.83 -17.35 -11.99
C LEU A 161 -18.59 -17.66 -13.28
N ALA A 162 -17.94 -17.54 -14.44
CA ALA A 162 -18.59 -17.69 -15.74
C ALA A 162 -18.73 -19.16 -16.19
N GLY A 163 -17.94 -20.08 -15.63
CA GLY A 163 -17.97 -21.51 -15.98
C GLY A 163 -17.15 -21.90 -17.23
N ASP A 164 -16.70 -20.92 -18.02
CA ASP A 164 -15.82 -21.14 -19.17
C ASP A 164 -14.35 -20.88 -18.79
N ALA A 165 -13.47 -21.88 -18.96
CA ALA A 165 -12.05 -21.74 -18.59
C ALA A 165 -11.30 -20.84 -19.59
N VAL A 166 -11.11 -19.57 -19.22
CA VAL A 166 -10.32 -18.57 -19.99
C VAL A 166 -8.92 -18.38 -19.42
N ALA A 167 -8.65 -18.84 -18.18
CA ALA A 167 -7.38 -18.59 -17.51
C ALA A 167 -6.21 -19.42 -18.08
N THR A 168 -5.10 -18.74 -18.38
CA THR A 168 -3.79 -19.34 -18.66
C THR A 168 -2.90 -19.28 -17.42
N MET A 169 -1.77 -20.00 -17.43
CA MET A 169 -0.79 -19.91 -16.34
C MET A 169 -0.30 -18.47 -16.12
N ALA A 170 -0.12 -17.69 -17.20
CA ALA A 170 0.29 -16.30 -17.11
C ALA A 170 -0.79 -15.41 -16.49
N THR A 171 -2.07 -15.56 -16.89
CA THR A 171 -3.16 -14.77 -16.29
C THR A 171 -3.44 -15.18 -14.84
N GLY A 172 -3.24 -16.46 -14.49
CA GLY A 172 -3.31 -16.92 -13.11
C GLY A 172 -2.25 -16.28 -12.21
N LEU A 173 -0.99 -16.22 -12.66
CA LEU A 173 0.07 -15.49 -11.95
C LEU A 173 -0.19 -13.98 -11.94
N ALA A 174 -0.71 -13.43 -13.03
CA ALA A 174 -1.11 -12.03 -13.09
C ALA A 174 -2.19 -11.67 -12.07
N ALA A 175 -3.14 -12.57 -11.80
CA ALA A 175 -4.13 -12.39 -10.75
C ALA A 175 -3.49 -12.28 -9.35
N ILE A 176 -2.39 -12.99 -9.08
CA ILE A 176 -1.61 -12.80 -7.85
C ILE A 176 -0.99 -11.41 -7.83
N GLY A 177 -0.44 -10.94 -8.95
CA GLY A 177 0.04 -9.56 -9.11
C GLY A 177 -1.04 -8.51 -8.82
N CYS A 178 -2.26 -8.70 -9.35
CA CYS A 178 -3.42 -7.86 -9.05
C CYS A 178 -3.77 -7.88 -7.57
N GLY A 179 -3.80 -9.07 -6.95
CA GLY A 179 -4.10 -9.24 -5.54
C GLY A 179 -3.09 -8.57 -4.62
N LEU A 180 -1.80 -8.65 -4.95
CA LEU A 180 -0.74 -7.93 -4.23
C LEU A 180 -0.85 -6.42 -4.44
N ALA A 181 -1.11 -5.97 -5.67
CA ALA A 181 -1.24 -4.54 -6.00
C ALA A 181 -2.33 -3.86 -5.16
N VAL A 182 -3.57 -4.37 -5.24
CA VAL A 182 -4.70 -3.76 -4.54
C VAL A 182 -4.75 -4.14 -3.07
N GLY A 183 -4.35 -5.37 -2.73
CA GLY A 183 -4.42 -5.90 -1.37
C GLY A 183 -3.49 -5.14 -0.44
N LEU A 184 -2.20 -5.08 -0.79
CA LEU A 184 -1.21 -4.31 -0.01
C LEU A 184 -1.50 -2.81 -0.05
N ALA A 185 -1.97 -2.27 -1.19
CA ALA A 185 -2.39 -0.88 -1.25
C ALA A 185 -3.60 -0.57 -0.36
N GLY A 186 -4.45 -1.58 -0.05
CA GLY A 186 -5.54 -1.44 0.89
C GLY A 186 -5.09 -1.12 2.33
N LEU A 187 -3.84 -1.45 2.69
CA LEU A 187 -3.25 -1.06 3.99
C LEU A 187 -3.01 0.45 4.11
N SER A 188 -3.10 1.22 3.01
CA SER A 188 -3.10 2.69 3.04
C SER A 188 -4.21 3.27 3.93
N ALA A 189 -5.30 2.52 4.12
CA ALA A 189 -6.38 2.87 5.04
C ALA A 189 -5.90 3.14 6.47
N ILE A 190 -4.78 2.56 6.91
CA ILE A 190 -4.20 2.86 8.23
C ILE A 190 -3.79 4.34 8.31
N GLY A 191 -3.07 4.84 7.29
CA GLY A 191 -2.71 6.25 7.20
C GLY A 191 -3.93 7.15 7.07
N GLN A 192 -4.90 6.74 6.26
CA GLN A 192 -6.18 7.45 6.13
C GLN A 192 -6.96 7.51 7.45
N GLY A 193 -6.96 6.41 8.22
CA GLY A 193 -7.57 6.32 9.54
C GLY A 193 -6.93 7.24 10.56
N ILE A 194 -5.60 7.38 10.54
CA ILE A 194 -4.86 8.35 11.38
C ILE A 194 -5.26 9.79 11.04
N ALA A 195 -5.31 10.13 9.75
CA ALA A 195 -5.71 11.46 9.30
C ALA A 195 -7.19 11.75 9.62
N ALA A 196 -8.07 10.76 9.42
CA ALA A 196 -9.49 10.84 9.74
C ALA A 196 -9.76 10.98 11.25
N ALA A 197 -8.99 10.29 12.09
CA ALA A 197 -9.08 10.43 13.55
C ALA A 197 -8.75 11.87 14.01
N ALA A 198 -7.66 12.44 13.49
CA ALA A 198 -7.31 13.83 13.75
C ALA A 198 -8.36 14.80 13.18
N GLY A 199 -8.91 14.49 12.00
CA GLY A 199 -9.97 15.27 11.39
C GLY A 199 -11.26 15.28 12.20
N SER A 200 -11.65 14.12 12.76
CA SER A 200 -12.79 13.98 13.68
C SER A 200 -12.60 14.89 14.89
N ALA A 201 -11.46 14.79 15.59
CA ALA A 201 -11.14 15.64 16.74
C ALA A 201 -11.13 17.14 16.38
N SER A 202 -10.41 17.50 15.32
CA SER A 202 -10.29 18.88 14.84
C SER A 202 -11.65 19.49 14.50
N SER A 203 -12.53 18.70 13.86
CA SER A 203 -13.86 19.15 13.45
C SER A 203 -14.87 19.25 14.58
N ALA A 204 -14.66 18.49 15.66
CA ALA A 204 -15.45 18.57 16.88
C ALA A 204 -15.11 19.84 17.66
N GLU A 205 -13.83 20.18 17.77
CA GLU A 205 -13.39 21.41 18.43
C GLU A 205 -13.70 22.67 17.60
N HIS A 206 -13.51 22.58 16.28
CA HIS A 206 -13.62 23.72 15.37
C HIS A 206 -14.48 23.37 14.15
N GLU A 207 -15.75 23.79 14.14
CA GLU A 207 -16.66 23.42 13.06
C GLU A 207 -16.20 23.87 11.67
N GLY A 208 -15.63 25.08 11.60
CA GLY A 208 -15.06 25.64 10.37
C GLY A 208 -13.80 24.92 9.86
N ALA A 209 -13.27 23.95 10.61
CA ALA A 209 -12.15 23.12 10.20
C ALA A 209 -12.58 21.86 9.42
N PHE A 210 -13.87 21.48 9.46
CA PHE A 210 -14.37 20.23 8.87
C PHE A 210 -13.92 20.04 7.42
N GLY A 211 -14.09 21.06 6.56
CA GLY A 211 -13.70 20.98 5.15
C GLY A 211 -12.19 20.80 4.94
N ARG A 212 -11.36 21.48 5.74
CA ARG A 212 -9.89 21.35 5.65
C ARG A 212 -9.44 19.97 6.16
N ALA A 213 -9.98 19.54 7.30
CA ALA A 213 -9.74 18.22 7.87
C ALA A 213 -10.16 17.10 6.90
N LEU A 214 -11.26 17.27 6.17
CA LEU A 214 -11.70 16.34 5.13
C LEU A 214 -10.66 16.22 4.01
N VAL A 215 -10.14 17.34 3.53
CA VAL A 215 -9.06 17.33 2.53
C VAL A 215 -7.86 16.52 3.04
N PHE A 216 -7.37 16.80 4.24
CA PHE A 216 -6.26 16.03 4.82
C PHE A 216 -6.56 14.54 4.95
N SER A 217 -7.79 14.18 5.34
CA SER A 217 -8.18 12.77 5.49
C SER A 217 -8.28 11.99 4.16
N VAL A 218 -8.44 12.67 3.02
CA VAL A 218 -8.57 12.00 1.71
C VAL A 218 -7.22 11.90 0.98
N ILE A 219 -6.23 12.71 1.36
CA ILE A 219 -4.89 12.69 0.75
C ILE A 219 -4.28 11.26 0.70
N PRO A 220 -4.35 10.42 1.75
CA PRO A 220 -3.83 9.04 1.71
C PRO A 220 -4.62 8.05 0.84
N GLU A 221 -5.74 8.46 0.23
CA GLU A 221 -6.54 7.60 -0.66
C GLU A 221 -5.86 7.38 -2.02
N THR A 222 -5.04 8.35 -2.46
CA THR A 222 -4.34 8.30 -3.76
C THR A 222 -3.53 7.02 -3.94
N GLN A 223 -2.88 6.53 -2.89
CA GLN A 223 -2.13 5.28 -2.86
C GLN A 223 -2.99 4.05 -3.16
N ALA A 224 -4.21 4.01 -2.61
CA ALA A 224 -5.16 2.94 -2.88
C ALA A 224 -5.62 2.95 -4.35
N ILE A 225 -5.87 4.16 -4.89
CA ILE A 225 -6.25 4.36 -6.29
C ILE A 225 -5.14 3.90 -7.22
N TYR A 226 -3.87 4.17 -6.91
CA TYR A 226 -2.75 3.68 -7.71
C TYR A 226 -2.66 2.15 -7.70
N GLY A 227 -2.88 1.50 -6.55
CA GLY A 227 -2.94 0.03 -6.45
C GLY A 227 -4.07 -0.58 -7.28
N LEU A 228 -5.27 0.03 -7.20
CA LEU A 228 -6.42 -0.36 -8.04
C LEU A 228 -6.12 -0.18 -9.53
N LEU A 229 -5.55 0.96 -9.92
CA LEU A 229 -5.18 1.26 -11.30
C LEU A 229 -4.24 0.18 -11.84
N VAL A 230 -3.15 -0.14 -11.14
CA VAL A 230 -2.21 -1.17 -11.57
C VAL A 230 -2.87 -2.55 -11.67
N ALA A 231 -3.75 -2.93 -10.74
CA ALA A 231 -4.49 -4.18 -10.84
C ALA A 231 -5.36 -4.23 -12.11
N ILE A 232 -6.06 -3.14 -12.43
CA ILE A 232 -6.86 -3.04 -13.66
C ILE A 232 -5.98 -3.11 -14.91
N LEU A 233 -4.84 -2.41 -14.93
CA LEU A 233 -3.91 -2.43 -16.06
C LEU A 233 -3.30 -3.82 -16.27
N ILE A 234 -2.91 -4.53 -15.21
CA ILE A 234 -2.45 -5.92 -15.29
C ILE A 234 -3.53 -6.80 -15.92
N MET A 235 -4.78 -6.73 -15.44
CA MET A 235 -5.87 -7.52 -16.00
C MET A 235 -6.17 -7.17 -17.46
N ALA A 236 -6.12 -5.90 -17.83
CA ALA A 236 -6.35 -5.44 -19.18
C ALA A 236 -5.25 -5.95 -20.14
N PHE A 237 -3.99 -5.71 -19.82
CA PHE A 237 -2.88 -5.99 -20.74
C PHE A 237 -2.50 -7.47 -20.82
N THR A 238 -2.72 -8.24 -19.75
CA THR A 238 -2.58 -9.71 -19.80
C THR A 238 -3.69 -10.40 -20.60
N GLY A 239 -4.71 -9.67 -21.03
CA GLY A 239 -5.85 -10.20 -21.79
C GLY A 239 -6.89 -10.90 -20.93
N MET A 240 -6.83 -10.75 -19.60
CA MET A 240 -7.84 -11.30 -18.68
C MET A 240 -9.19 -10.63 -18.92
N ILE A 241 -9.24 -9.30 -18.95
CA ILE A 241 -10.49 -8.54 -19.23
C ILE A 241 -10.68 -8.31 -20.74
N ALA A 242 -9.61 -7.97 -21.46
CA ALA A 242 -9.69 -7.56 -22.86
C ALA A 242 -9.86 -8.74 -23.85
N GLY A 243 -9.80 -9.98 -23.38
CA GLY A 243 -9.75 -11.17 -24.22
C GLY A 243 -8.36 -11.41 -24.83
N GLY A 244 -8.16 -12.61 -25.40
CA GLY A 244 -6.86 -13.05 -25.90
C GLY A 244 -5.82 -13.15 -24.78
N PRO A 245 -6.04 -14.04 -23.79
CA PRO A 245 -5.17 -14.16 -22.62
C PRO A 245 -3.78 -14.62 -23.03
N ILE A 246 -2.76 -13.91 -22.55
CA ILE A 246 -1.35 -14.23 -22.79
C ILE A 246 -1.04 -15.56 -22.12
N SER A 247 -0.20 -16.41 -22.73
CA SER A 247 0.21 -17.70 -22.16
C SER A 247 1.63 -17.71 -21.59
N ASP A 248 2.44 -16.69 -21.89
CA ASP A 248 3.83 -16.61 -21.44
C ASP A 248 3.94 -16.32 -19.93
N ILE A 249 4.47 -17.30 -19.21
CA ILE A 249 4.62 -17.28 -17.75
C ILE A 249 5.48 -16.09 -17.28
N SER A 250 6.45 -15.66 -18.09
CA SER A 250 7.34 -14.54 -17.77
C SER A 250 6.56 -13.24 -17.52
N ILE A 251 5.49 -13.01 -18.30
CA ILE A 251 4.58 -11.86 -18.12
C ILE A 251 3.77 -11.99 -16.83
N GLY A 252 3.33 -13.21 -16.50
CA GLY A 252 2.65 -13.47 -15.23
C GLY A 252 3.54 -13.20 -14.01
N ILE A 253 4.82 -13.59 -14.08
CA ILE A 253 5.82 -13.28 -13.04
C ILE A 253 6.10 -11.77 -12.99
N ALA A 254 6.20 -11.09 -14.14
CA ALA A 254 6.38 -9.64 -14.19
C ALA A 254 5.20 -8.88 -13.57
N ALA A 255 3.97 -9.37 -13.72
CA ALA A 255 2.79 -8.82 -13.06
C ALA A 255 2.86 -8.92 -11.53
N ILE A 256 3.45 -9.99 -10.98
CA ILE A 256 3.74 -10.09 -9.53
C ILE A 256 4.73 -8.99 -9.12
N GLY A 257 5.75 -8.72 -9.93
CA GLY A 257 6.67 -7.60 -9.72
C GLY A 257 5.98 -6.23 -9.71
N CYS A 258 5.04 -6.01 -10.65
CA CYS A 258 4.19 -4.82 -10.65
C CYS A 258 3.37 -4.70 -9.35
N GLY A 259 2.80 -5.82 -8.89
CA GLY A 259 2.04 -5.90 -7.66
C GLY A 259 2.85 -5.54 -6.41
N PHE A 260 4.08 -6.05 -6.29
CA PHE A 260 4.98 -5.65 -5.21
C PHE A 260 5.39 -4.17 -5.32
N ALA A 261 5.68 -3.68 -6.52
CA ALA A 261 6.12 -2.30 -6.75
C ALA A 261 5.13 -1.29 -6.20
N ILE A 262 3.85 -1.38 -6.60
CA ILE A 262 2.83 -0.44 -6.13
C ILE A 262 2.26 -0.82 -4.77
N GLY A 263 2.04 -2.11 -4.52
CA GLY A 263 1.37 -2.58 -3.31
C GLY A 263 2.13 -2.23 -2.05
N LEU A 264 3.44 -2.49 -2.02
CA LEU A 264 4.29 -2.08 -0.90
C LEU A 264 4.52 -0.57 -0.88
N ALA A 265 4.67 0.09 -2.04
CA ALA A 265 4.88 1.53 -2.08
C ALA A 265 3.67 2.33 -1.59
N ALA A 266 2.46 1.80 -1.75
CA ALA A 266 1.23 2.38 -1.21
C ALA A 266 1.19 2.45 0.33
N LEU A 267 2.05 1.70 1.03
CA LEU A 267 2.22 1.84 2.48
C LEU A 267 2.83 3.19 2.89
N SER A 268 3.39 3.95 1.95
CA SER A 268 3.75 5.36 2.13
C SER A 268 2.60 6.22 2.66
N ALA A 269 1.35 5.82 2.40
CA ALA A 269 0.15 6.43 2.94
C ALA A 269 0.15 6.55 4.47
N ILE A 270 0.85 5.68 5.20
CA ILE A 270 0.99 5.79 6.66
C ILE A 270 1.73 7.08 7.04
N GLY A 271 2.85 7.36 6.37
CA GLY A 271 3.59 8.61 6.55
C GLY A 271 2.78 9.83 6.13
N GLN A 272 2.10 9.72 4.98
CA GLN A 272 1.15 10.73 4.50
C GLN A 272 0.05 11.02 5.52
N GLY A 273 -0.50 9.97 6.15
CA GLY A 273 -1.51 10.05 7.19
C GLY A 273 -1.03 10.76 8.45
N ILE A 274 0.21 10.51 8.89
CA ILE A 274 0.84 11.20 10.03
C ILE A 274 0.98 12.70 9.74
N ALA A 275 1.48 13.05 8.55
CA ALA A 275 1.61 14.45 8.16
C ALA A 275 0.25 15.12 7.95
N ALA A 276 -0.72 14.41 7.37
CA ALA A 276 -2.09 14.90 7.18
C ALA A 276 -2.82 15.11 8.51
N ALA A 277 -2.64 14.23 9.50
CA ALA A 277 -3.18 14.41 10.83
C ALA A 277 -2.66 15.69 11.50
N ALA A 278 -1.36 15.95 11.41
CA ALA A 278 -0.76 17.19 11.88
C ALA A 278 -1.29 18.42 11.12
N GLY A 279 -1.49 18.29 9.80
CA GLY A 279 -2.10 19.32 8.96
C GLY A 279 -3.54 19.63 9.37
N ALA A 280 -4.36 18.62 9.61
CA ALA A 280 -5.73 18.78 10.09
C ALA A 280 -5.78 19.54 11.42
N ALA A 281 -4.98 19.12 12.40
CA ALA A 281 -4.90 19.76 13.71
C ALA A 281 -4.39 21.21 13.63
N ALA A 282 -3.26 21.43 12.96
CA ALA A 282 -2.68 22.78 12.86
C ALA A 282 -3.60 23.78 12.13
N THR A 283 -4.36 23.32 11.14
CA THR A 283 -5.27 24.17 10.35
C THR A 283 -6.66 24.31 10.95
N ALA A 284 -6.96 23.54 12.01
CA ALA A 284 -8.12 23.78 12.85
C ALA A 284 -7.93 25.07 13.66
N GLU A 285 -6.75 25.22 14.27
CA GLU A 285 -6.38 26.41 15.05
C GLU A 285 -5.98 27.59 14.15
N LYS A 286 -5.24 27.32 13.06
CA LYS A 286 -4.65 28.35 12.20
C LYS A 286 -4.98 28.13 10.72
N PRO A 287 -6.14 28.60 10.25
CA PRO A 287 -6.60 28.38 8.88
C PRO A 287 -5.60 28.85 7.80
N GLU A 288 -4.84 29.91 8.07
CA GLU A 288 -3.81 30.47 7.20
C GLU A 288 -2.63 29.52 6.96
N ALA A 289 -2.38 28.56 7.86
CA ALA A 289 -1.34 27.56 7.68
C ALA A 289 -1.70 26.51 6.63
N PHE A 290 -2.94 26.47 6.12
CA PHE A 290 -3.46 25.42 5.25
C PHE A 290 -2.56 25.11 4.05
N GLY A 291 -2.15 26.12 3.29
CA GLY A 291 -1.31 25.91 2.11
C GLY A 291 0.05 25.28 2.45
N ARG A 292 0.69 25.75 3.53
CA ARG A 292 1.98 25.20 3.98
C ARG A 292 1.82 23.78 4.50
N SER A 293 0.79 23.53 5.31
CA SER A 293 0.49 22.21 5.85
C SER A 293 0.21 21.21 4.75
N LEU A 294 -0.54 21.60 3.72
CA LEU A 294 -0.84 20.75 2.57
C LEU A 294 0.43 20.32 1.83
N VAL A 295 1.39 21.23 1.61
CA VAL A 295 2.66 20.89 0.96
C VAL A 295 3.40 19.82 1.75
N PHE A 296 3.50 19.96 3.08
CA PHE A 296 4.14 18.97 3.93
C PHE A 296 3.41 17.62 3.94
N SER A 297 2.06 17.63 3.91
CA SER A 297 1.26 16.41 3.91
C SER A 297 1.38 15.60 2.62
N VAL A 298 1.72 16.23 1.50
CA VAL A 298 1.81 15.56 0.17
C VAL A 298 3.22 15.06 -0.15
N ILE A 299 4.27 15.52 0.54
CA ILE A 299 5.64 15.06 0.24
C ILE A 299 5.79 13.51 0.28
N PRO A 300 5.18 12.79 1.25
CA PRO A 300 5.21 11.32 1.29
C PRO A 300 4.53 10.61 0.09
N GLU A 301 3.87 11.34 -0.82
CA GLU A 301 3.23 10.78 -2.01
C GLU A 301 4.26 10.32 -3.05
N THR A 302 5.42 10.99 -3.11
CA THR A 302 6.49 10.70 -4.08
C THR A 302 6.90 9.23 -4.12
N GLN A 303 6.92 8.57 -2.96
CA GLN A 303 7.22 7.15 -2.82
C GLN A 303 6.21 6.25 -3.55
N ALA A 304 4.92 6.55 -3.44
CA ALA A 304 3.88 5.81 -4.17
C ALA A 304 4.00 6.04 -5.68
N ILE A 305 4.35 7.25 -6.09
CA ILE A 305 4.59 7.60 -7.50
C ILE A 305 5.78 6.80 -8.05
N TYR A 306 6.86 6.61 -7.28
CA TYR A 306 7.99 5.76 -7.70
C TYR A 306 7.57 4.30 -7.89
N GLY A 307 6.75 3.76 -6.98
CA GLY A 307 6.18 2.41 -7.12
C GLY A 307 5.29 2.27 -8.37
N LEU A 308 4.42 3.25 -8.61
CA LEU A 308 3.56 3.32 -9.80
C LEU A 308 4.39 3.39 -11.08
N LEU A 309 5.42 4.25 -11.11
CA LEU A 309 6.34 4.39 -12.21
C LEU A 309 7.01 3.06 -12.54
N VAL A 310 7.59 2.39 -11.55
CA VAL A 310 8.26 1.09 -11.75
C VAL A 310 7.27 0.03 -12.27
N ALA A 311 6.05 -0.03 -11.75
CA ALA A 311 5.02 -0.92 -12.27
C ALA A 311 4.72 -0.65 -13.75
N ILE A 312 4.56 0.62 -14.14
CA ILE A 312 4.34 1.02 -15.54
C ILE A 312 5.54 0.67 -16.42
N LEU A 313 6.77 0.92 -15.97
CA LEU A 313 7.99 0.58 -16.70
C LEU A 313 8.12 -0.93 -16.90
N ILE A 314 7.86 -1.74 -15.87
CA ILE A 314 7.83 -3.20 -16.00
C ILE A 314 6.81 -3.61 -17.08
N MET A 315 5.57 -3.12 -17.01
CA MET A 315 4.53 -3.44 -17.99
C MET A 315 4.93 -3.03 -19.42
N ALA A 316 5.54 -1.85 -19.58
CA ALA A 316 5.92 -1.31 -20.87
C ALA A 316 7.11 -2.05 -21.52
N PHE A 317 8.10 -2.46 -20.72
CA PHE A 317 9.36 -3.00 -21.24
C PHE A 317 9.44 -4.53 -21.22
N THR A 318 8.57 -5.22 -20.48
CA THR A 318 8.47 -6.70 -20.54
C THR A 318 7.58 -7.21 -21.69
N GLY A 319 6.99 -6.31 -22.48
CA GLY A 319 6.07 -6.68 -23.56
C GLY A 319 4.63 -6.96 -23.11
N MET A 320 4.30 -6.73 -21.83
CA MET A 320 2.93 -6.90 -21.34
C MET A 320 1.93 -5.99 -22.06
N ILE A 321 2.29 -4.71 -22.25
CA ILE A 321 1.44 -3.72 -22.94
C ILE A 321 1.49 -3.91 -24.45
N THR A 322 2.70 -3.99 -25.01
CA THR A 322 2.93 -3.86 -26.45
C THR A 322 2.81 -5.18 -27.21
N ARG A 323 2.98 -6.33 -26.53
CA ARG A 323 2.95 -7.68 -27.12
C ARG A 323 3.90 -7.90 -28.30
N ASP A 324 4.89 -7.02 -28.47
CA ASP A 324 5.88 -7.00 -29.55
C ASP A 324 7.21 -7.68 -29.15
N ILE A 325 7.38 -7.99 -27.87
CA ILE A 325 8.60 -8.55 -27.29
C ILE A 325 8.31 -9.97 -26.80
N VAL A 326 9.26 -10.89 -27.03
CA VAL A 326 9.24 -12.22 -26.40
C VAL A 326 9.86 -12.08 -25.01
N PRO A 327 9.06 -12.13 -23.93
CA PRO A 327 9.57 -11.98 -22.58
C PRO A 327 10.38 -13.22 -22.18
N THR A 328 11.38 -13.04 -21.32
CA THR A 328 12.17 -14.15 -20.77
C THR A 328 11.92 -14.32 -19.28
N LEU A 329 12.18 -15.52 -18.75
CA LEU A 329 12.10 -15.76 -17.30
C LEU A 329 13.05 -14.85 -16.51
N ALA A 330 14.18 -14.46 -17.09
CA ALA A 330 15.09 -13.49 -16.49
C ALA A 330 14.39 -12.14 -16.27
N ALA A 331 13.67 -11.65 -17.28
CA ALA A 331 12.89 -10.42 -17.19
C ALA A 331 11.77 -10.52 -16.15
N GLY A 332 11.06 -11.66 -16.09
CA GLY A 332 10.03 -11.92 -15.09
C GLY A 332 10.57 -11.82 -13.66
N PHE A 333 11.63 -12.56 -13.33
CA PHE A 333 12.20 -12.53 -11.98
C PHE A 333 12.85 -11.20 -11.62
N ALA A 334 13.54 -10.56 -12.58
CA ALA A 334 14.08 -9.23 -12.40
C ALA A 334 12.99 -8.18 -12.08
N SER A 335 11.79 -8.34 -12.65
CA SER A 335 10.65 -7.47 -12.36
C SER A 335 10.19 -7.60 -10.89
N ILE A 336 10.24 -8.81 -10.30
CA ILE A 336 9.98 -9.01 -8.87
C ILE A 336 11.03 -8.28 -8.03
N ALA A 337 12.31 -8.39 -8.41
CA ALA A 337 13.39 -7.68 -7.73
C ALA A 337 13.19 -6.16 -7.76
N CYS A 338 12.78 -5.61 -8.91
CA CYS A 338 12.45 -4.19 -9.06
C CYS A 338 11.30 -3.77 -8.15
N GLY A 339 10.23 -4.58 -8.09
CA GLY A 339 9.08 -4.32 -7.23
C GLY A 339 9.42 -4.34 -5.74
N ILE A 340 10.24 -5.30 -5.30
CA ILE A 340 10.72 -5.37 -3.91
C ILE A 340 11.63 -4.18 -3.59
N ALA A 341 12.54 -3.81 -4.50
CA ALA A 341 13.48 -2.70 -4.33
C ALA A 341 12.75 -1.38 -4.06
N VAL A 342 11.85 -0.99 -4.96
CA VAL A 342 11.10 0.27 -4.84
C VAL A 342 10.03 0.18 -3.74
N GLY A 343 9.38 -0.97 -3.62
CA GLY A 343 8.26 -1.18 -2.71
C GLY A 343 8.65 -1.05 -1.24
N PHE A 344 9.70 -1.74 -0.80
CA PHE A 344 10.17 -1.59 0.58
C PHE A 344 10.87 -0.25 0.82
N ALA A 345 11.62 0.27 -0.16
CA ALA A 345 12.26 1.58 -0.01
C ALA A 345 11.24 2.71 0.14
N ALA A 346 10.04 2.57 -0.43
CA ALA A 346 8.94 3.51 -0.30
C ALA A 346 8.35 3.59 1.13
N LEU A 347 8.65 2.63 2.02
CA LEU A 347 8.31 2.76 3.45
C LEU A 347 9.09 3.89 4.16
N SER A 348 10.12 4.42 3.50
CA SER A 348 10.80 5.65 3.93
C SER A 348 9.85 6.85 4.11
N ALA A 349 8.70 6.84 3.42
CA ALA A 349 7.68 7.88 3.56
C ALA A 349 7.15 8.00 5.00
N ILE A 350 7.24 6.95 5.82
CA ILE A 350 6.88 7.02 7.26
C ILE A 350 7.81 8.00 7.99
N GLY A 351 9.13 7.88 7.79
CA GLY A 351 10.10 8.82 8.32
C GLY A 351 9.87 10.23 7.78
N GLN A 352 9.54 10.32 6.49
CA GLN A 352 9.20 11.58 5.85
C GLN A 352 7.96 12.23 6.47
N GLY A 353 6.92 11.45 6.76
CA GLY A 353 5.70 11.88 7.43
C GLY A 353 5.94 12.41 8.83
N ILE A 354 6.84 11.77 9.59
CA ILE A 354 7.26 12.23 10.93
C ILE A 354 7.97 13.59 10.84
N ALA A 355 8.91 13.73 9.91
CA ALA A 355 9.61 15.00 9.69
C ALA A 355 8.67 16.08 9.18
N ALA A 356 7.76 15.74 8.26
CA ALA A 356 6.74 16.64 7.73
C ALA A 356 5.77 17.12 8.82
N SER A 357 5.32 16.23 9.71
CA SER A 357 4.49 16.58 10.87
C SER A 357 5.15 17.63 11.77
N ALA A 358 6.45 17.49 12.05
CA ALA A 358 7.22 18.51 12.78
C ALA A 358 7.38 19.82 11.98
N GLY A 359 7.55 19.72 10.66
CA GLY A 359 7.53 20.87 9.74
C GLY A 359 6.22 21.64 9.80
N ILE A 360 5.09 20.93 9.80
CA ILE A 360 3.74 21.50 9.93
C ILE A 360 3.59 22.22 11.26
N ALA A 361 3.91 21.55 12.37
CA ALA A 361 3.76 22.10 13.71
C ALA A 361 4.62 23.36 13.93
N THR A 362 5.80 23.44 13.31
CA THR A 362 6.65 24.63 13.42
C THR A 362 6.27 25.73 12.45
N THR A 363 5.84 25.39 11.23
CA THR A 363 5.48 26.38 10.21
C THR A 363 4.10 27.02 10.44
N SER A 364 3.23 26.38 11.21
CA SER A 364 1.97 26.98 11.69
C SER A 364 2.23 28.09 12.70
N GLU A 365 3.33 28.02 13.46
CA GLU A 365 3.76 29.06 14.39
C GLU A 365 4.67 30.10 13.73
N ARG A 366 5.52 29.68 12.80
CA ARG A 366 6.60 30.48 12.26
C ARG A 366 6.76 30.29 10.76
N GLU A 367 6.36 31.28 9.98
CA GLU A 367 6.41 31.19 8.51
C GLU A 367 7.84 31.07 7.97
N ASP A 368 8.82 31.66 8.65
CA ASP A 368 10.24 31.59 8.29
C ASP A 368 10.84 30.18 8.41
N MET A 369 10.14 29.28 9.11
CA MET A 369 10.52 27.87 9.23
C MET A 369 10.12 27.03 8.02
N PHE A 370 9.26 27.51 7.12
CA PHE A 370 8.75 26.72 6.00
C PHE A 370 9.86 26.07 5.17
N GLY A 371 10.82 26.87 4.69
CA GLY A 371 11.92 26.37 3.87
C GLY A 371 12.87 25.44 4.64
N LYS A 372 13.15 25.74 5.91
CA LYS A 372 14.04 24.91 6.76
C LYS A 372 13.38 23.57 7.09
N GLY A 373 12.10 23.60 7.45
CA GLY A 373 11.28 22.43 7.65
C GLY A 373 11.27 21.53 6.43
N LEU A 374 11.06 22.12 5.24
CA LEU A 374 11.06 21.38 3.98
C LEU A 374 12.37 20.63 3.73
N VAL A 375 13.51 21.28 3.95
CA VAL A 375 14.84 20.64 3.80
C VAL A 375 14.95 19.40 4.69
N PHE A 376 14.53 19.47 5.96
CA PHE A 376 14.55 18.32 6.85
C PHE A 376 13.52 17.24 6.45
N SER A 377 12.36 17.65 5.97
CA SER A 377 11.31 16.74 5.56
C SER A 377 11.64 15.94 4.31
N VAL A 378 12.50 16.41 3.41
CA VAL A 378 12.86 15.65 2.19
C VAL A 378 14.07 14.72 2.36
N ILE A 379 14.85 14.84 3.45
CA ILE A 379 16.05 14.00 3.63
C ILE A 379 15.72 12.48 3.62
N PRO A 380 14.64 12.01 4.28
CA PRO A 380 14.24 10.59 4.22
C PRO A 380 13.88 10.08 2.81
N GLU A 381 13.71 10.97 1.82
CA GLU A 381 13.40 10.59 0.44
C GLU A 381 14.58 9.88 -0.25
N THR A 382 15.82 10.14 0.18
CA THR A 382 17.04 9.54 -0.41
C THR A 382 16.96 8.01 -0.46
N GLN A 383 16.39 7.36 0.55
CA GLN A 383 16.17 5.92 0.60
C GLN A 383 15.23 5.43 -0.52
N ALA A 384 14.15 6.14 -0.78
CA ALA A 384 13.23 5.81 -1.87
C ALA A 384 13.93 5.96 -3.23
N ILE A 385 14.74 7.00 -3.39
CA ILE A 385 15.53 7.24 -4.61
C ILE A 385 16.53 6.10 -4.83
N TYR A 386 17.19 5.58 -3.78
CA TYR A 386 18.06 4.41 -3.91
C TYR A 386 17.31 3.15 -4.36
N GLY A 387 16.11 2.91 -3.83
CA GLY A 387 15.25 1.80 -4.27
C GLY A 387 14.85 1.93 -5.74
N LEU A 388 14.43 3.13 -6.16
CA LEU A 388 14.12 3.45 -7.56
C LEU A 388 15.35 3.27 -8.47
N LEU A 389 16.51 3.78 -8.04
CA LEU A 389 17.77 3.64 -8.77
C LEU A 389 18.11 2.17 -9.01
N VAL A 390 18.07 1.33 -7.97
CA VAL A 390 18.36 -0.09 -8.11
C VAL A 390 17.34 -0.79 -9.01
N ALA A 391 16.05 -0.45 -8.93
CA ALA A 391 15.05 -0.97 -9.87
C ALA A 391 15.39 -0.61 -11.33
N ILE A 392 15.78 0.65 -11.59
CA ILE A 392 16.20 1.10 -12.92
C ILE A 392 17.46 0.38 -13.38
N LEU A 393 18.47 0.22 -12.51
CA LEU A 393 19.70 -0.49 -12.83
C LEU A 393 19.42 -1.97 -13.14
N ILE A 394 18.58 -2.65 -12.35
CA ILE A 394 18.18 -4.03 -12.63
C ILE A 394 17.51 -4.11 -14.01
N MET A 395 16.55 -3.23 -14.32
CA MET A 395 15.89 -3.23 -15.64
C MET A 395 16.86 -2.92 -16.79
N ALA A 396 17.81 -2.00 -16.58
CA ALA A 396 18.80 -1.64 -17.59
C ALA A 396 19.75 -2.80 -17.89
N PHE A 397 20.34 -3.41 -16.86
CA PHE A 397 21.41 -4.39 -17.00
C PHE A 397 20.91 -5.83 -17.19
N THR A 398 19.65 -6.12 -16.88
CA THR A 398 19.00 -7.35 -17.38
C THR A 398 18.63 -7.27 -18.85
N GLY A 399 18.61 -6.06 -19.44
CA GLY A 399 18.20 -5.83 -20.81
C GLY A 399 16.68 -5.64 -21.01
N ILE A 400 15.91 -5.48 -19.91
CA ILE A 400 14.47 -5.15 -19.98
C ILE A 400 14.28 -3.83 -20.74
N ILE A 401 15.02 -2.77 -20.37
CA ILE A 401 14.88 -1.45 -21.00
C ILE A 401 15.34 -1.47 -22.46
N THR A 402 16.45 -2.15 -22.75
CA THR A 402 17.01 -2.26 -24.11
C THR A 402 16.20 -3.20 -25.01
N ARG A 403 15.25 -3.95 -24.44
CA ARG A 403 14.45 -4.98 -25.11
C ARG A 403 15.29 -6.13 -25.68
N ASP A 404 16.51 -6.29 -25.17
CA ASP A 404 17.44 -7.36 -25.52
C ASP A 404 17.91 -8.03 -24.22
N VAL A 405 17.11 -8.99 -23.75
CA VAL A 405 17.34 -9.64 -22.45
C VAL A 405 18.38 -10.74 -22.62
N THR A 406 19.63 -10.39 -22.35
CA THR A 406 20.79 -11.29 -22.42
C THR A 406 21.08 -12.04 -21.12
N ALA A 407 20.43 -11.64 -20.02
CA ALA A 407 20.60 -12.26 -18.71
C ALA A 407 19.95 -13.66 -18.62
N THR A 408 20.54 -14.55 -17.82
CA THR A 408 19.97 -15.86 -17.54
C THR A 408 18.82 -15.77 -16.53
N ALA A 409 17.92 -16.77 -16.53
CA ALA A 409 16.84 -16.85 -15.52
C ALA A 409 17.39 -16.88 -14.09
N ALA A 410 18.53 -17.55 -13.87
CA ALA A 410 19.21 -17.59 -12.56
C ALA A 410 19.73 -16.21 -12.14
N ALA A 411 20.30 -15.44 -13.06
CA ALA A 411 20.72 -14.07 -12.78
C ALA A 411 19.52 -13.17 -12.45
N GLY A 412 18.42 -13.28 -13.22
CA GLY A 412 17.18 -12.55 -12.93
C GLY A 412 16.60 -12.88 -11.55
N LEU A 413 16.63 -14.15 -11.14
CA LEU A 413 16.21 -14.58 -9.81
C LEU A 413 17.13 -14.07 -8.70
N ALA A 414 18.45 -14.11 -8.92
CA ALA A 414 19.43 -13.61 -7.94
C ALA A 414 19.30 -12.10 -7.69
N CYS A 415 18.82 -11.33 -8.67
CA CYS A 415 18.53 -9.89 -8.49
C CYS A 415 17.52 -9.61 -7.37
N ILE A 416 16.67 -10.57 -6.98
CA ILE A 416 15.76 -10.41 -5.83
C ILE A 416 16.56 -10.09 -4.56
N GLY A 417 17.77 -10.65 -4.42
CA GLY A 417 18.68 -10.30 -3.33
C GLY A 417 19.10 -8.82 -3.34
N SER A 418 19.37 -8.25 -4.52
CA SER A 418 19.62 -6.81 -4.67
C SER A 418 18.41 -5.98 -4.26
N GLY A 419 17.21 -6.42 -4.64
CA GLY A 419 15.96 -5.74 -4.27
C GLY A 419 15.72 -5.72 -2.76
N PHE A 420 15.92 -6.85 -2.08
CA PHE A 420 15.83 -6.89 -0.62
C PHE A 420 16.91 -6.06 0.08
N ALA A 421 18.16 -6.09 -0.41
CA ALA A 421 19.28 -5.37 0.18
C ALA A 421 19.01 -3.86 0.24
N VAL A 422 18.59 -3.24 -0.88
CA VAL A 422 18.28 -1.81 -0.91
C VAL A 422 16.92 -1.50 -0.28
N GLY A 423 15.91 -2.33 -0.54
CA GLY A 423 14.54 -2.10 -0.11
C GLY A 423 14.41 -2.09 1.42
N LEU A 424 14.93 -3.13 2.08
CA LEU A 424 14.89 -3.23 3.54
C LEU A 424 15.82 -2.23 4.21
N ALA A 425 16.99 -1.93 3.63
CA ALA A 425 17.85 -0.86 4.13
C ALA A 425 17.16 0.51 4.07
N GLY A 426 16.22 0.70 3.14
CA GLY A 426 15.38 1.90 3.03
C GLY A 426 14.53 2.19 4.28
N LEU A 427 14.25 1.17 5.11
CA LEU A 427 13.54 1.35 6.39
C LEU A 427 14.34 2.22 7.39
N SER A 428 15.65 2.36 7.21
CA SER A 428 16.49 3.28 8.00
C SER A 428 15.99 4.74 7.95
N ALA A 429 15.24 5.12 6.91
CA ALA A 429 14.69 6.46 6.77
C ALA A 429 13.71 6.82 7.89
N ILE A 430 13.12 5.84 8.61
CA ILE A 430 12.26 6.11 9.77
C ILE A 430 13.08 6.80 10.87
N GLY A 431 14.26 6.28 11.20
CA GLY A 431 15.17 6.90 12.17
C GLY A 431 15.71 8.25 11.69
N GLN A 432 15.95 8.37 10.38
CA GLN A 432 16.32 9.64 9.74
C GLN A 432 15.22 10.69 9.90
N GLY A 433 13.96 10.30 9.68
CA GLY A 433 12.78 11.15 9.87
C GLY A 433 12.60 11.62 11.31
N MET A 434 12.81 10.74 12.28
CA MET A 434 12.78 11.10 13.71
C MET A 434 13.87 12.13 14.06
N THR A 435 15.08 11.93 13.53
CA THR A 435 16.20 12.85 13.75
C THR A 435 15.95 14.19 13.05
N ALA A 436 15.40 14.16 11.84
CA ALA A 436 14.98 15.35 11.10
C ALA A 436 13.89 16.13 11.84
N ALA A 437 12.88 15.46 12.39
CA ALA A 437 11.84 16.09 13.21
C ALA A 437 12.42 16.80 14.45
N ALA A 438 13.34 16.16 15.17
CA ALA A 438 14.07 16.79 16.27
C ALA A 438 14.92 17.98 15.81
N GLY A 439 15.56 17.86 14.64
CA GLY A 439 16.29 18.93 13.97
C GLY A 439 15.43 20.15 13.65
N ILE A 440 14.23 19.94 13.12
CA ILE A 440 13.25 21.02 12.86
C ILE A 440 12.93 21.78 14.16
N GLY A 441 12.65 21.05 15.24
CA GLY A 441 12.40 21.65 16.56
C GLY A 441 13.60 22.40 17.13
N ALA A 442 14.82 21.88 16.94
CA ALA A 442 16.05 22.56 17.36
C ALA A 442 16.28 23.86 16.57
N VAL A 443 16.12 23.83 15.25
CA VAL A 443 16.28 24.98 14.36
C VAL A 443 15.21 26.05 14.59
N ALA A 444 14.00 25.63 14.96
CA ALA A 444 12.94 26.54 15.40
C ALA A 444 13.31 27.31 16.68
N ARG A 445 14.21 26.78 17.52
CA ARG A 445 14.69 27.47 18.74
C ARG A 445 15.99 28.22 18.50
N ARG A 446 16.90 27.65 17.71
CA ARG A 446 18.24 28.19 17.40
C ARG A 446 18.53 27.99 15.92
N PRO A 447 18.27 28.99 15.06
CA PRO A 447 18.49 28.89 13.62
C PRO A 447 19.92 28.47 13.23
N GLU A 448 20.92 28.83 14.03
CA GLU A 448 22.33 28.50 13.80
C GLU A 448 22.64 27.01 13.95
N ALA A 449 21.77 26.25 14.63
CA ALA A 449 21.93 24.81 14.84
C ALA A 449 21.62 23.98 13.57
N MET A 450 21.12 24.59 12.49
CA MET A 450 20.69 23.88 11.28
C MET A 450 21.77 22.97 10.70
N GLY A 451 23.00 23.46 10.56
CA GLY A 451 24.10 22.65 10.03
C GLY A 451 24.39 21.42 10.90
N GLN A 452 24.40 21.58 12.22
CA GLN A 452 24.63 20.47 13.16
C GLN A 452 23.47 19.47 13.14
N SER A 453 22.23 19.96 13.09
CA SER A 453 21.03 19.12 12.99
C SER A 453 20.99 18.32 11.68
N LEU A 454 21.45 18.91 10.57
CA LEU A 454 21.55 18.20 9.29
C LEU A 454 22.59 17.06 9.36
N VAL A 455 23.74 17.29 9.99
CA VAL A 455 24.75 16.24 10.19
C VAL A 455 24.16 15.05 10.94
N PHE A 456 23.41 15.29 12.03
CA PHE A 456 22.75 14.20 12.75
C PHE A 456 21.74 13.43 11.88
N ALA A 457 20.93 14.14 11.09
CA ALA A 457 19.94 13.50 10.22
C ALA A 457 20.60 12.59 9.17
N VAL A 458 21.70 13.03 8.56
CA VAL A 458 22.40 12.28 7.49
C VAL A 458 23.15 11.05 8.02
N MET A 459 23.46 10.95 9.31
CA MET A 459 24.16 9.75 9.84
C MET A 459 23.38 8.45 9.63
N ALA A 460 22.05 8.50 9.66
CA ALA A 460 21.19 7.35 9.39
C ALA A 460 21.29 6.85 7.94
N GLU A 461 21.74 7.70 7.01
CA GLU A 461 21.86 7.39 5.58
C GLU A 461 22.96 6.34 5.32
N THR A 462 23.96 6.23 6.19
CA THR A 462 25.04 5.24 6.09
C THR A 462 24.50 3.82 5.88
N PHE A 463 23.43 3.46 6.58
CA PHE A 463 22.83 2.12 6.47
C PHE A 463 22.11 1.92 5.13
N ALA A 464 21.47 2.96 4.59
CA ALA A 464 20.89 2.92 3.26
C ALA A 464 21.96 2.76 2.17
N ILE A 465 23.09 3.46 2.32
CA ILE A 465 24.25 3.34 1.42
C ILE A 465 24.83 1.92 1.46
N PHE A 466 24.89 1.28 2.63
CA PHE A 466 25.30 -0.14 2.71
C PHE A 466 24.35 -1.07 1.95
N GLY A 467 23.03 -0.85 2.06
CA GLY A 467 22.05 -1.59 1.26
C GLY A 467 22.23 -1.40 -0.24
N LEU A 468 22.42 -0.15 -0.68
CA LEU A 468 22.72 0.19 -2.08
C LEU A 468 24.03 -0.47 -2.56
N LEU A 469 25.08 -0.40 -1.76
CA LEU A 469 26.37 -1.02 -2.07
C LEU A 469 26.22 -2.54 -2.24
N VAL A 470 25.57 -3.21 -1.30
CA VAL A 470 25.33 -4.66 -1.37
C VAL A 470 24.48 -5.00 -2.59
N ALA A 471 23.46 -4.21 -2.91
CA ALA A 471 22.64 -4.41 -4.11
C ALA A 471 23.48 -4.37 -5.39
N ILE A 472 24.38 -3.38 -5.52
CA ILE A 472 25.31 -3.24 -6.64
C ILE A 472 26.32 -4.40 -6.67
N LEU A 473 26.88 -4.80 -5.52
CA LEU A 473 27.82 -5.92 -5.44
C LEU A 473 27.18 -7.25 -5.84
N ILE A 474 25.92 -7.48 -5.49
CA ILE A 474 25.17 -8.66 -5.94
C ILE A 474 25.03 -8.61 -7.47
N MET A 475 24.60 -7.50 -8.05
CA MET A 475 24.46 -7.34 -9.50
C MET A 475 25.79 -7.56 -10.23
N PHE A 476 26.89 -7.07 -9.67
CA PHE A 476 28.23 -7.31 -10.19
C PHE A 476 28.63 -8.79 -10.08
N GLY A 477 28.44 -9.41 -8.92
CA GLY A 477 28.83 -10.80 -8.66
C GLY A 477 28.07 -11.83 -9.51
N ILE A 478 26.88 -11.50 -9.99
CA ILE A 478 26.09 -12.33 -10.91
C ILE A 478 26.34 -12.02 -12.39
N GLY A 479 27.29 -11.13 -12.70
CA GLY A 479 27.70 -10.80 -14.07
C GLY A 479 26.77 -9.84 -14.83
N LEU A 480 25.88 -9.13 -14.13
CA LEU A 480 24.84 -8.31 -14.78
C LEU A 480 25.41 -7.07 -15.50
N PHE A 481 26.52 -6.50 -15.02
CA PHE A 481 27.14 -5.30 -15.60
C PHE A 481 28.03 -5.57 -16.83
N GLY A 482 28.05 -6.80 -17.34
CA GLY A 482 28.93 -7.21 -18.42
C GLY A 482 30.32 -7.60 -17.90
N GLY A 483 30.46 -8.87 -17.50
CA GLY A 483 31.77 -9.44 -17.17
C GLY A 483 31.68 -10.57 -16.15
N LEU A 484 31.61 -11.81 -16.64
CA LEU A 484 32.59 -12.88 -16.41
C LEU A 484 32.24 -14.11 -17.26
#